data_AF-B6RXQ1-F1
#
_entry.id   AF-B6RXQ1-F1
#
_cell.length_a   1.000
_cell.length_b   1.000
_cell.length_c   1.000
_cell.angle_alpha   90.00
_cell.angle_beta   90.00
_cell.angle_gamma   90.00
#
_symmetry.space_group_name_H-M   'P 1'
#
loop_
_entity.id
_entity.type
_entity.pdbx_description
1 polymer ?
#
loop_
_entity_poly.entity_id
_entity_poly.type
_entity_poly.pdbx_seq_one_letter_code
_entity_poly.pdbx_strand_id
1 'polypeptide(L)'
;GWFDAKTGGTKWNFSTDKMPTNDIDLYAQFSINSYTATLDNDGVTTSQTVDYQGLLQEPTAPTKEGYTFKGWYDAKTGGDKWDFATSKMPAKNITLYAQYSANSYTATFDVDGKTTTQAVDYQGLLKEPKAPTKAGYTFKGWYDEKTDGKKWDFATDKMPANDITLYAQFTKNPVAPPTTGGNTPPTTNNGGNTTPPSANIPGSDTSNTSTGNSASTTSTMNAYDPYNSKDDSLPTTGDSDNALYLLLGLLAVGTAM
;
A
#
# COMPACT_ATOMS: atom_id res chain seq x y z
N GLY A 1 53.03 -11.45 5.21
CA GLY A 1 54.50 -11.30 5.22
C GLY A 1 55.15 -12.64 5.43
N TRP A 2 56.46 -12.75 5.26
CA TRP A 2 57.22 -13.96 5.57
C TRP A 2 57.87 -13.85 6.96
N PHE A 3 57.88 -14.93 7.73
CA PHE A 3 58.32 -14.96 9.13
C PHE A 3 59.18 -16.19 9.41
N ASP A 4 60.08 -16.11 10.38
CA ASP A 4 60.96 -17.20 10.84
C ASP A 4 60.24 -18.33 11.62
N ALA A 5 58.96 -18.14 11.97
CA ALA A 5 58.16 -19.09 12.72
C ALA A 5 56.74 -19.26 12.14
N LYS A 6 56.18 -20.47 12.32
CA LYS A 6 54.82 -20.83 11.89
C LYS A 6 53.72 -19.99 12.54
N THR A 7 53.95 -19.48 13.74
CA THR A 7 53.06 -18.57 14.48
C THR A 7 53.90 -17.52 15.21
N GLY A 8 53.64 -16.23 14.97
CA GLY A 8 54.44 -15.15 15.54
C GLY A 8 55.81 -15.04 14.86
N GLY A 9 56.88 -14.89 15.64
CA GLY A 9 58.24 -14.80 15.12
C GLY A 9 58.61 -13.43 14.53
N THR A 10 59.80 -13.33 13.96
CA THR A 10 60.34 -12.13 13.31
C THR A 10 59.95 -12.11 11.85
N LYS A 11 59.47 -10.95 11.37
CA LYS A 11 59.19 -10.75 9.94
C LYS A 11 60.50 -10.66 9.16
N TRP A 12 60.72 -11.62 8.27
CA TRP A 12 61.89 -11.64 7.38
C TRP A 12 61.85 -10.47 6.38
N ASN A 13 62.95 -9.73 6.30
CA ASN A 13 63.15 -8.61 5.40
C ASN A 13 64.19 -8.97 4.32
N PHE A 14 63.69 -9.36 3.15
CA PHE A 14 64.49 -9.75 1.98
C PHE A 14 65.50 -8.68 1.49
N SER A 15 65.39 -7.42 1.94
CA SER A 15 66.34 -6.36 1.60
C SER A 15 67.52 -6.27 2.57
N THR A 16 67.33 -6.61 3.85
CA THR A 16 68.36 -6.46 4.91
C THR A 16 68.97 -7.77 5.35
N ASP A 17 68.14 -8.81 5.46
CA ASP A 17 68.50 -10.02 6.17
C ASP A 17 69.45 -10.88 5.31
N LYS A 18 70.15 -11.80 5.94
CA LYS A 18 71.20 -12.62 5.30
C LYS A 18 70.97 -14.07 5.66
N MET A 19 71.13 -14.96 4.68
CA MET A 19 71.05 -16.40 4.90
C MET A 19 72.07 -16.80 5.99
N PRO A 20 71.66 -17.51 7.05
CA PRO A 20 72.59 -18.06 8.01
C PRO A 20 73.34 -19.27 7.43
N THR A 21 74.24 -19.88 8.21
CA THR A 21 75.03 -21.05 7.79
C THR A 21 74.27 -22.37 7.81
N ASN A 22 72.94 -22.32 7.89
CA ASN A 22 72.02 -23.44 7.97
C ASN A 22 70.74 -23.13 7.17
N ASP A 23 69.99 -24.17 6.83
CA ASP A 23 68.69 -24.01 6.18
C ASP A 23 67.69 -23.28 7.10
N ILE A 24 66.79 -22.51 6.49
CA ILE A 24 65.71 -21.79 7.18
C ILE A 24 64.37 -22.05 6.49
N ASP A 25 63.33 -22.23 7.29
CA ASP A 25 61.94 -22.18 6.83
C ASP A 25 61.40 -20.77 6.99
N LEU A 26 60.75 -20.25 5.95
CA LEU A 26 59.99 -19.00 6.04
C LEU A 26 58.50 -19.27 5.87
N TYR A 27 57.70 -18.73 6.78
CA TYR A 27 56.26 -18.96 6.88
C TYR A 27 55.48 -17.72 6.42
N ALA A 28 54.59 -17.89 5.45
CA ALA A 28 53.68 -16.84 5.03
C ALA A 28 52.57 -16.64 6.07
N GLN A 29 52.50 -15.44 6.66
CA GLN A 29 51.42 -15.03 7.56
C GLN A 29 50.58 -13.93 6.93
N PHE A 30 49.26 -14.03 7.08
CA PHE A 30 48.27 -13.13 6.48
C PHE A 30 47.51 -12.37 7.56
N SER A 31 47.22 -11.10 7.30
CA SER A 31 46.25 -10.32 8.06
C SER A 31 44.90 -10.39 7.34
N ILE A 32 43.80 -10.36 8.11
CA ILE A 32 42.47 -10.26 7.52
C ILE A 32 42.28 -8.87 6.91
N ASN A 33 41.66 -8.79 5.73
CA ASN A 33 41.29 -7.52 5.13
C ASN A 33 39.98 -7.02 5.75
N SER A 34 39.86 -5.71 5.93
CA SER A 34 38.59 -5.06 6.28
C SER A 34 38.05 -4.25 5.10
N TYR A 35 36.71 -4.11 5.10
CA TYR A 35 35.95 -3.45 4.05
C TYR A 35 34.91 -2.52 4.68
N THR A 36 34.44 -1.53 3.94
CA THR A 36 33.44 -0.57 4.40
C THR A 36 32.04 -0.97 3.97
N ALA A 37 31.12 -1.08 4.93
CA ALA A 37 29.68 -1.11 4.69
C ALA A 37 29.10 0.28 4.94
N THR A 38 28.45 0.86 3.94
CA THR A 38 27.71 2.13 4.03
C THR A 38 26.23 1.83 4.24
N LEU A 39 25.59 2.51 5.18
CA LEU A 39 24.15 2.39 5.44
C LEU A 39 23.49 3.72 5.01
N ASP A 40 22.74 3.68 3.91
CA ASP A 40 22.08 4.82 3.25
C ASP A 40 20.57 4.87 3.62
N ASN A 41 20.18 5.91 4.35
CA ASN A 41 18.79 6.22 4.67
C ASN A 41 18.34 7.47 3.92
N ASP A 42 17.71 7.29 2.75
CA ASP A 42 17.24 8.37 1.86
C ASP A 42 18.32 9.44 1.55
N GLY A 43 19.59 9.02 1.42
CA GLY A 43 20.75 9.87 1.17
C GLY A 43 21.52 10.29 2.43
N VAL A 44 21.00 10.07 3.63
CA VAL A 44 21.73 10.23 4.89
C VAL A 44 22.52 8.96 5.16
N THR A 45 23.85 9.04 5.11
CA THR A 45 24.72 7.86 5.22
C THR A 45 25.44 7.76 6.57
N THR A 46 25.62 6.53 7.04
CA THR A 46 26.60 6.15 8.07
C THR A 46 27.45 5.00 7.53
N SER A 47 28.55 4.65 8.20
CA SER A 47 29.39 3.54 7.75
C SER A 47 30.03 2.76 8.89
N GLN A 48 30.36 1.50 8.60
CA GLN A 48 31.09 0.59 9.47
C GLN A 48 32.24 -0.02 8.68
N THR A 49 33.42 -0.13 9.29
CA THR A 49 34.54 -0.91 8.75
C THR A 49 34.54 -2.26 9.45
N VAL A 50 34.41 -3.34 8.67
CA VAL A 50 34.23 -4.70 9.19
C VAL A 50 35.22 -5.62 8.48
N ASP A 51 35.84 -6.52 9.23
CA ASP A 51 36.73 -7.56 8.69
C ASP A 51 35.96 -8.49 7.73
N TYR A 52 36.65 -9.02 6.72
CA TYR A 52 36.11 -10.06 5.84
C TYR A 52 35.51 -11.22 6.64
N GLN A 53 34.32 -11.69 6.26
CA GLN A 53 33.53 -12.70 7.00
C GLN A 53 33.06 -12.28 8.42
N GLY A 54 33.29 -11.03 8.83
CA GLY A 54 32.71 -10.42 10.02
C GLY A 54 31.20 -10.15 9.86
N LEU A 55 30.53 -9.88 10.98
CA LEU A 55 29.14 -9.38 11.01
C LEU A 55 29.16 -7.86 11.19
N LEU A 56 28.21 -7.18 10.55
CA LEU A 56 27.92 -5.76 10.80
C LEU A 56 27.14 -5.63 12.10
N GLN A 57 27.29 -4.52 12.81
CA GLN A 57 26.37 -4.15 13.88
C GLN A 57 25.06 -3.64 13.27
N GLU A 58 23.91 -4.16 13.72
CA GLU A 58 22.62 -3.60 13.30
C GLU A 58 22.44 -2.19 13.90
N PRO A 59 22.16 -1.16 13.08
CA PRO A 59 21.87 0.18 13.60
C PRO A 59 20.48 0.24 14.22
N THR A 60 20.21 1.26 15.03
CA THR A 60 18.84 1.60 15.42
C THR A 60 17.97 1.80 14.17
N ALA A 61 16.80 1.15 14.13
CA ALA A 61 15.87 1.29 13.02
C ALA A 61 15.48 2.77 12.79
N PRO A 62 15.63 3.31 11.56
CA PRO A 62 15.28 4.69 11.28
C PRO A 62 13.77 4.90 11.26
N THR A 63 13.33 6.10 11.65
CA THR A 63 11.91 6.51 11.64
C THR A 63 11.62 7.43 10.47
N LYS A 64 10.45 7.25 9.83
CA LYS A 64 9.99 8.05 8.69
C LYS A 64 8.47 8.22 8.78
N GLU A 65 8.01 9.46 8.87
CA GLU A 65 6.58 9.78 9.09
C GLU A 65 5.68 9.19 7.98
N GLY A 66 4.63 8.48 8.38
CA GLY A 66 3.69 7.83 7.46
C GLY A 66 4.23 6.57 6.76
N TYR A 67 5.38 6.05 7.18
CA TYR A 67 5.97 4.82 6.67
C TYR A 67 6.35 3.84 7.80
N THR A 68 6.42 2.55 7.45
CA THR A 68 6.98 1.47 8.28
C THR A 68 8.31 1.03 7.70
N PHE A 69 9.37 1.03 8.50
CA PHE A 69 10.69 0.51 8.13
C PHE A 69 10.63 -1.01 7.92
N LYS A 70 11.17 -1.50 6.79
CA LYS A 70 11.16 -2.93 6.41
C LYS A 70 12.49 -3.62 6.69
N GLY A 71 13.59 -2.88 6.66
CA GLY A 71 14.95 -3.38 6.81
C GLY A 71 15.95 -2.66 5.91
N TRP A 72 17.17 -3.15 5.97
CA TRP A 72 18.28 -2.75 5.11
C TRP A 72 18.42 -3.75 3.96
N TYR A 73 18.64 -3.26 2.73
CA TYR A 73 18.68 -4.07 1.51
C TYR A 73 19.92 -3.75 0.67
N ASP A 74 20.43 -4.71 -0.09
CA ASP A 74 21.63 -4.51 -0.93
C ASP A 74 21.41 -3.64 -2.19
N ALA A 75 20.15 -3.32 -2.49
CA ALA A 75 19.74 -2.41 -3.56
C ALA A 75 18.81 -1.30 -3.04
N LYS A 76 18.81 -0.15 -3.73
CA LYS A 76 17.98 1.01 -3.38
C LYS A 76 16.47 0.75 -3.49
N THR A 77 16.08 -0.21 -4.33
CA THR A 77 14.69 -0.65 -4.51
C THR A 77 14.67 -2.15 -4.75
N GLY A 78 13.94 -2.92 -3.94
CA GLY A 78 13.98 -4.39 -3.99
C GLY A 78 15.34 -4.91 -3.50
N GLY A 79 15.93 -5.87 -4.20
CA GLY A 79 17.16 -6.53 -3.74
C GLY A 79 16.93 -7.45 -2.55
N ASP A 80 18.01 -7.99 -2.01
CA ASP A 80 17.98 -8.93 -0.88
C ASP A 80 18.08 -8.17 0.45
N LYS A 81 17.26 -8.59 1.42
CA LYS A 81 17.29 -8.02 2.77
C LYS A 81 18.56 -8.50 3.49
N TRP A 82 19.36 -7.56 3.97
CA TRP A 82 20.53 -7.86 4.79
C TRP A 82 20.09 -8.36 6.18
N ASP A 83 20.61 -9.52 6.58
CA ASP A 83 20.43 -10.07 7.92
C ASP A 83 21.70 -9.84 8.74
N PHE A 84 21.66 -8.91 9.69
CA PHE A 84 22.80 -8.57 10.54
C PHE A 84 23.27 -9.72 11.46
N ALA A 85 22.44 -10.74 11.69
CA ALA A 85 22.82 -11.91 12.48
C ALA A 85 23.61 -12.96 11.68
N THR A 86 23.42 -13.04 10.35
CA THR A 86 23.97 -14.12 9.52
C THR A 86 24.77 -13.66 8.30
N SER A 87 24.42 -12.52 7.69
CA SER A 87 25.03 -11.99 6.47
C SER A 87 26.44 -11.47 6.76
N LYS A 88 27.42 -12.02 6.03
CA LYS A 88 28.84 -11.80 6.26
C LYS A 88 29.43 -10.73 5.35
N MET A 89 30.36 -9.92 5.89
CA MET A 89 31.03 -8.88 5.11
C MET A 89 31.81 -9.51 3.92
N PRO A 90 31.46 -9.17 2.66
CA PRO A 90 32.12 -9.75 1.49
C PRO A 90 33.50 -9.13 1.26
N ALA A 91 34.25 -9.67 0.30
CA ALA A 91 35.58 -9.16 -0.07
C ALA A 91 35.53 -7.86 -0.91
N LYS A 92 34.59 -6.97 -0.61
CA LYS A 92 34.36 -5.68 -1.27
C LYS A 92 33.58 -4.75 -0.33
N ASN A 93 33.67 -3.44 -0.58
CA ASN A 93 32.76 -2.48 0.06
C ASN A 93 31.32 -2.71 -0.44
N ILE A 94 30.33 -2.41 0.42
CA ILE A 94 28.90 -2.53 0.12
C ILE A 94 28.15 -1.26 0.55
N THR A 95 27.00 -1.03 -0.06
CA THR A 95 26.01 -0.07 0.44
C THR A 95 24.71 -0.83 0.70
N LEU A 96 24.13 -0.61 1.88
CA LEU A 96 22.82 -1.11 2.27
C LEU A 96 21.86 0.08 2.35
N TYR A 97 20.66 -0.11 1.82
CA TYR A 97 19.65 0.95 1.69
C TYR A 97 18.47 0.66 2.63
N ALA A 98 18.05 1.67 3.40
CA ALA A 98 16.85 1.60 4.20
C ALA A 98 15.62 1.55 3.28
N GLN A 99 14.77 0.52 3.42
CA GLN A 99 13.51 0.43 2.68
C GLN A 99 12.30 0.51 3.60
N TYR A 100 11.21 1.03 3.03
CA TYR A 100 10.01 1.44 3.74
C TYR A 100 8.76 1.03 2.96
N SER A 101 7.67 0.69 3.66
CA SER A 101 6.33 0.64 3.08
C SER A 101 5.48 1.79 3.61
N ALA A 102 4.71 2.45 2.75
CA ALA A 102 3.74 3.44 3.19
C ALA A 102 2.74 2.80 4.16
N ASN A 103 2.32 3.55 5.17
CA ASN A 103 1.28 3.13 6.10
C ASN A 103 -0.10 3.39 5.46
N SER A 104 -1.07 2.53 5.73
CA SER A 104 -2.46 2.73 5.30
C SER A 104 -3.28 3.34 6.44
N TYR A 105 -4.05 4.37 6.12
CA TYR A 105 -4.88 5.13 7.07
C TYR A 105 -6.33 5.14 6.63
N THR A 106 -7.25 5.41 7.56
CA THR A 106 -8.70 5.39 7.33
C THR A 106 -9.24 6.79 7.10
N ALA A 107 -9.82 7.01 5.91
CA ALA A 107 -10.71 8.14 5.66
C ALA A 107 -12.16 7.72 5.95
N THR A 108 -12.83 8.46 6.84
CA THR A 108 -14.25 8.26 7.18
C THR A 108 -15.09 9.34 6.52
N PHE A 109 -16.15 8.96 5.81
CA PHE A 109 -17.12 9.86 5.20
C PHE A 109 -18.40 9.88 6.05
N ASP A 110 -18.72 11.02 6.68
CA ASP A 110 -19.88 11.22 7.54
C ASP A 110 -21.00 11.99 6.81
N VAL A 111 -22.20 11.40 6.78
CA VAL A 111 -23.44 12.04 6.30
C VAL A 111 -24.46 12.02 7.43
N ASP A 112 -24.63 13.14 8.13
CA ASP A 112 -25.56 13.31 9.26
C ASP A 112 -25.39 12.21 10.35
N GLY A 113 -24.15 11.79 10.64
CA GLY A 113 -23.81 10.75 11.61
C GLY A 113 -23.82 9.32 11.05
N LYS A 114 -24.20 9.11 9.79
CA LYS A 114 -24.04 7.82 9.10
C LYS A 114 -22.71 7.79 8.34
N THR A 115 -21.87 6.81 8.64
CA THR A 115 -20.50 6.75 8.12
C THR A 115 -20.28 5.65 7.07
N THR A 116 -19.32 5.88 6.17
CA THR A 116 -18.62 4.86 5.37
C THR A 116 -17.12 5.13 5.40
N THR A 117 -16.27 4.14 5.10
CA THR A 117 -14.81 4.28 5.20
C THR A 117 -14.08 3.89 3.92
N GLN A 118 -12.89 4.45 3.73
CA GLN A 118 -11.91 4.05 2.72
C GLN A 118 -10.52 3.95 3.39
N ALA A 119 -9.81 2.85 3.19
CA ALA A 119 -8.39 2.76 3.50
C ALA A 119 -7.57 3.35 2.33
N VAL A 120 -6.62 4.22 2.63
CA VAL A 120 -5.73 4.88 1.65
C VAL A 120 -4.32 4.93 2.21
N ASP A 121 -3.34 4.58 1.40
CA ASP A 121 -1.93 4.70 1.79
C ASP A 121 -1.50 6.16 1.93
N TYR A 122 -0.55 6.42 2.83
CA TYR A 122 0.02 7.74 3.06
C TYR A 122 0.44 8.43 1.76
N GLN A 123 0.10 9.72 1.62
CA GLN A 123 0.30 10.52 0.40
C GLN A 123 -0.51 10.06 -0.82
N GLY A 124 -1.37 9.05 -0.70
CA GLY A 124 -2.34 8.63 -1.73
C GLY A 124 -3.55 9.57 -1.83
N LEU A 125 -4.24 9.53 -2.96
CA LEU A 125 -5.51 10.26 -3.17
C LEU A 125 -6.71 9.40 -2.77
N LEU A 126 -7.69 10.03 -2.11
CA LEU A 126 -8.97 9.40 -1.82
C LEU A 126 -9.80 9.24 -3.11
N LYS A 127 -10.69 8.25 -3.14
CA LYS A 127 -11.67 8.11 -4.21
C LYS A 127 -12.95 8.81 -3.78
N GLU A 128 -13.39 9.81 -4.53
CA GLU A 128 -14.62 10.52 -4.20
C GLU A 128 -15.82 9.54 -4.13
N PRO A 129 -16.55 9.47 -3.01
CA PRO A 129 -17.72 8.62 -2.90
C PRO A 129 -18.90 9.24 -3.65
N LYS A 130 -19.91 8.41 -3.98
CA LYS A 130 -21.14 8.92 -4.62
C LYS A 130 -21.76 10.03 -3.77
N ALA A 131 -22.03 11.18 -4.38
CA ALA A 131 -22.64 12.33 -3.71
C ALA A 131 -23.92 11.94 -2.95
N PRO A 132 -24.01 12.26 -1.64
CA PRO A 132 -25.18 11.93 -0.82
C PRO A 132 -26.38 12.82 -1.15
N THR A 133 -27.58 12.29 -0.95
CA THR A 133 -28.86 12.96 -1.23
C THR A 133 -29.60 13.28 0.06
N LYS A 134 -30.01 14.55 0.24
CA LYS A 134 -30.78 15.02 1.40
C LYS A 134 -32.00 15.82 0.92
N ALA A 135 -33.20 15.39 1.29
CA ALA A 135 -34.44 15.94 0.75
C ALA A 135 -34.60 17.44 1.08
N GLY A 136 -34.79 18.27 0.05
CA GLY A 136 -34.87 19.73 0.20
C GLY A 136 -33.52 20.44 0.33
N TYR A 137 -32.40 19.77 0.06
CA TYR A 137 -31.05 20.34 0.11
C TYR A 137 -30.23 19.98 -1.15
N THR A 138 -29.19 20.78 -1.41
CA THR A 138 -28.16 20.58 -2.45
C THR A 138 -26.82 20.26 -1.78
N PHE A 139 -26.15 19.20 -2.20
CA PHE A 139 -24.82 18.82 -1.71
C PHE A 139 -23.74 19.82 -2.19
N LYS A 140 -22.83 20.21 -1.29
CA LYS A 140 -21.79 21.23 -1.54
C LYS A 140 -20.38 20.64 -1.68
N GLY A 141 -20.14 19.50 -1.04
CA GLY A 141 -18.86 18.82 -1.01
C GLY A 141 -18.59 18.15 0.33
N TRP A 142 -17.41 17.54 0.40
CA TRP A 142 -16.83 16.95 1.60
C TRP A 142 -15.88 17.95 2.25
N TYR A 143 -15.88 18.04 3.58
CA TYR A 143 -15.14 19.03 4.36
C TYR A 143 -14.45 18.36 5.56
N ASP A 144 -13.27 18.81 5.96
CA ASP A 144 -12.51 18.25 7.10
C ASP A 144 -13.16 18.49 8.47
N GLU A 145 -14.02 19.50 8.60
CA GLU A 145 -14.82 19.76 9.80
C GLU A 145 -16.34 19.83 9.54
N LYS A 146 -17.13 19.59 10.59
CA LYS A 146 -18.61 19.61 10.56
C LYS A 146 -19.19 20.99 10.21
N THR A 147 -18.47 22.04 10.58
CA THR A 147 -18.83 23.45 10.40
C THR A 147 -17.56 24.22 10.06
N ASP A 148 -17.62 25.12 9.08
CA ASP A 148 -16.54 26.06 8.70
C ASP A 148 -15.17 25.45 8.29
N GLY A 149 -15.07 24.13 8.12
CA GLY A 149 -13.88 23.44 7.63
C GLY A 149 -13.47 23.79 6.19
N LYS A 150 -12.29 23.31 5.77
CA LYS A 150 -11.83 23.37 4.38
C LYS A 150 -12.52 22.28 3.56
N LYS A 151 -12.94 22.63 2.34
CA LYS A 151 -13.43 21.66 1.37
C LYS A 151 -12.27 20.75 0.92
N TRP A 152 -12.49 19.45 0.99
CA TRP A 152 -11.56 18.45 0.48
C TRP A 152 -11.59 18.42 -1.05
N ASP A 153 -10.42 18.48 -1.68
CA ASP A 153 -10.20 18.31 -3.10
C ASP A 153 -9.61 16.94 -3.41
N PHE A 154 -10.44 16.02 -3.90
CA PHE A 154 -10.04 14.65 -4.25
C PHE A 154 -9.00 14.56 -5.38
N ALA A 155 -8.73 15.65 -6.11
CA ALA A 155 -7.68 15.69 -7.12
C ALA A 155 -6.30 16.10 -6.57
N THR A 156 -6.23 16.74 -5.41
CA THR A 156 -4.97 17.35 -4.90
C THR A 156 -4.68 17.09 -3.42
N ASP A 157 -5.69 17.02 -2.56
CA ASP A 157 -5.53 16.71 -1.14
C ASP A 157 -5.22 15.21 -0.96
N LYS A 158 -4.17 14.91 -0.19
CA LYS A 158 -3.64 13.55 0.01
C LYS A 158 -3.87 13.06 1.42
N MET A 159 -3.90 11.74 1.59
CA MET A 159 -4.03 11.10 2.89
C MET A 159 -2.85 11.49 3.82
N PRO A 160 -3.10 12.12 4.98
CA PRO A 160 -2.06 12.49 5.94
C PRO A 160 -1.59 11.26 6.74
N ALA A 161 -0.64 11.46 7.66
CA ALA A 161 -0.08 10.40 8.50
C ALA A 161 -0.99 9.98 9.69
N ASN A 162 -2.30 10.12 9.53
CA ASN A 162 -3.34 9.83 10.52
C ASN A 162 -4.69 9.58 9.84
N ASP A 163 -5.60 8.93 10.56
CA ASP A 163 -7.00 8.79 10.14
C ASP A 163 -7.69 10.16 10.06
N ILE A 164 -8.62 10.33 9.12
CA ILE A 164 -9.39 11.57 8.93
C ILE A 164 -10.89 11.29 8.85
N THR A 165 -11.70 12.32 9.16
CA THR A 165 -13.15 12.30 8.89
C THR A 165 -13.51 13.47 8.00
N LEU A 166 -14.25 13.20 6.93
CA LEU A 166 -14.79 14.18 6.00
C LEU A 166 -16.33 14.21 6.12
N TYR A 167 -16.87 15.40 6.31
CA TYR A 167 -18.29 15.65 6.56
C TYR A 167 -18.98 16.18 5.30
N ALA A 168 -20.13 15.61 4.97
CA ALA A 168 -20.96 16.08 3.86
C ALA A 168 -21.70 17.36 4.23
N GLN A 169 -21.39 18.48 3.56
CA GLN A 169 -22.08 19.74 3.74
C GLN A 169 -23.16 19.98 2.67
N PHE A 170 -24.23 20.68 3.07
CA PHE A 170 -25.43 20.89 2.27
C PHE A 170 -25.96 22.31 2.37
N THR A 171 -26.53 22.86 1.30
CA THR A 171 -27.28 24.12 1.29
C THR A 171 -28.78 23.82 1.13
N LYS A 172 -29.64 24.43 1.95
CA LYS A 172 -31.09 24.27 1.84
C LYS A 172 -31.60 24.86 0.52
N ASN A 173 -32.44 24.11 -0.20
CA ASN A 173 -33.03 24.57 -1.44
C ASN A 173 -34.06 25.69 -1.16
N PRO A 174 -34.18 26.69 -2.05
CA PRO A 174 -35.19 27.74 -1.89
C PRO A 174 -36.59 27.11 -1.94
N VAL A 175 -37.43 27.50 -0.99
CA VAL A 175 -38.87 27.24 -1.09
C VAL A 175 -39.48 28.25 -2.06
N ALA A 176 -40.30 27.78 -3.00
CA ALA A 176 -41.11 28.69 -3.80
C ALA A 176 -42.03 29.50 -2.87
N PRO A 177 -42.21 30.82 -3.09
CA PRO A 177 -43.20 31.58 -2.35
C PRO A 177 -44.59 30.93 -2.52
N PRO A 178 -45.45 30.92 -1.49
CA PRO A 178 -46.84 30.52 -1.68
C PRO A 178 -47.46 31.43 -2.75
N THR A 179 -47.97 30.84 -3.82
CA THR A 179 -48.70 31.58 -4.84
C THR A 179 -49.98 32.13 -4.20
N THR A 180 -50.00 33.42 -3.90
CA THR A 180 -51.21 34.10 -3.41
C THR A 180 -52.30 33.91 -4.46
N GLY A 181 -53.30 33.08 -4.14
CA GLY A 181 -54.41 32.81 -5.04
C GLY A 181 -55.09 34.12 -5.42
N GLY A 182 -55.09 34.43 -6.71
CA GLY A 182 -55.78 35.63 -7.21
C GLY A 182 -57.28 35.46 -7.01
N ASN A 183 -57.85 36.18 -6.04
CA ASN A 183 -59.29 36.35 -5.91
C ASN A 183 -59.79 37.16 -7.13
N THR A 184 -60.16 36.47 -8.20
CA THR A 184 -61.03 37.05 -9.23
C THR A 184 -62.44 37.21 -8.64
N PRO A 185 -63.01 38.42 -8.61
CA PRO A 185 -64.38 38.61 -8.17
C PRO A 185 -65.35 37.85 -9.09
N PRO A 186 -66.41 37.22 -8.56
CA PRO A 186 -67.36 36.51 -9.40
C PRO A 186 -68.16 37.50 -10.24
N THR A 187 -68.03 37.41 -11.57
CA THR A 187 -68.94 38.11 -12.48
C THR A 187 -70.29 37.38 -12.47
N THR A 188 -71.36 38.17 -12.32
CA THR A 188 -72.73 37.65 -12.29
C THR A 188 -73.16 37.15 -13.66
N ASN A 189 -73.69 35.93 -13.74
CA ASN A 189 -74.71 35.59 -14.74
C ASN A 189 -75.71 34.58 -14.16
N ASN A 190 -76.98 34.80 -14.43
CA ASN A 190 -78.13 34.14 -13.82
C ASN A 190 -79.07 33.65 -14.93
N GLY A 191 -79.60 32.43 -14.86
CA GLY A 191 -80.63 31.99 -15.83
C GLY A 191 -80.88 30.49 -16.04
N GLY A 192 -81.51 29.80 -15.07
CA GLY A 192 -82.32 28.59 -15.28
C GLY A 192 -81.61 27.26 -15.63
N ASN A 193 -82.25 26.09 -15.49
CA ASN A 193 -83.56 25.74 -14.90
C ASN A 193 -83.63 24.23 -14.54
N THR A 194 -84.54 23.85 -13.64
CA THR A 194 -85.01 22.49 -13.27
C THR A 194 -84.09 21.53 -12.50
N THR A 195 -84.74 20.68 -11.68
CA THR A 195 -84.17 19.91 -10.55
C THR A 195 -84.69 18.42 -10.56
N PRO A 196 -84.48 17.53 -9.55
CA PRO A 196 -83.81 16.22 -9.70
C PRO A 196 -84.79 15.01 -9.52
N PRO A 197 -84.34 13.73 -9.35
CA PRO A 197 -83.76 13.17 -8.10
C PRO A 197 -82.49 12.29 -8.35
N SER A 198 -81.50 12.15 -7.45
CA SER A 198 -81.45 11.57 -6.08
C SER A 198 -81.47 10.03 -5.99
N ALA A 199 -80.30 9.42 -5.69
CA ALA A 199 -80.13 8.20 -4.87
C ALA A 199 -78.64 7.87 -4.56
N ASN A 200 -78.27 8.01 -3.27
CA ASN A 200 -77.38 7.21 -2.39
C ASN A 200 -76.36 6.20 -2.98
N ILE A 201 -75.03 6.22 -2.67
CA ILE A 201 -74.29 6.05 -1.37
C ILE A 201 -74.12 4.55 -0.95
N PRO A 202 -72.93 4.04 -0.51
CA PRO A 202 -71.51 4.31 -0.86
C PRO A 202 -70.68 2.99 -1.07
N GLY A 203 -69.35 3.02 -1.29
CA GLY A 203 -68.51 1.80 -1.14
C GLY A 203 -67.11 1.75 -1.77
N SER A 204 -66.09 2.19 -1.02
CA SER A 204 -64.70 1.67 -0.95
C SER A 204 -63.95 1.08 -2.18
N ASP A 205 -62.88 1.80 -2.56
CA ASP A 205 -61.46 1.33 -2.57
C ASP A 205 -60.69 1.07 -3.90
N THR A 206 -59.40 1.44 -3.83
CA THR A 206 -58.22 1.09 -4.65
C THR A 206 -57.96 1.65 -6.07
N SER A 207 -56.71 2.13 -6.21
CA SER A 207 -55.83 2.10 -7.40
C SER A 207 -56.17 2.90 -8.67
N ASN A 208 -55.74 4.16 -8.62
CA ASN A 208 -55.15 5.00 -9.66
C ASN A 208 -54.81 4.40 -11.06
N THR A 209 -55.28 5.11 -12.09
CA THR A 209 -54.91 5.14 -13.52
C THR A 209 -53.39 5.17 -13.80
N SER A 210 -52.79 4.57 -14.86
CA SER A 210 -53.09 4.41 -16.31
C SER A 210 -52.34 5.41 -17.21
N THR A 211 -51.53 4.89 -18.17
CA THR A 211 -51.11 5.48 -19.48
C THR A 211 -50.42 6.86 -19.50
N GLY A 212 -49.37 7.20 -20.27
CA GLY A 212 -48.48 6.62 -21.31
C GLY A 212 -47.44 7.72 -21.66
N ASN A 213 -46.53 7.71 -22.64
CA ASN A 213 -46.03 6.80 -23.70
C ASN A 213 -44.53 7.21 -23.94
N SER A 214 -43.61 6.61 -24.73
CA SER A 214 -43.60 6.34 -26.18
C SER A 214 -42.35 5.54 -26.60
N ALA A 215 -42.53 4.62 -27.57
CA ALA A 215 -41.59 4.06 -28.58
C ALA A 215 -40.13 3.66 -28.17
N SER A 216 -39.77 2.37 -28.17
CA SER A 216 -39.35 1.52 -29.32
C SER A 216 -37.85 1.66 -29.68
N THR A 217 -37.01 0.61 -29.71
CA THR A 217 -37.12 -0.60 -30.56
C THR A 217 -36.39 -1.85 -30.00
N THR A 218 -36.96 -3.02 -30.30
CA THR A 218 -36.40 -4.39 -30.46
C THR A 218 -34.98 -4.75 -29.97
N SER A 219 -34.90 -5.81 -29.14
CA SER A 219 -34.13 -7.04 -29.45
C SER A 219 -34.60 -8.23 -28.59
N THR A 220 -34.37 -9.45 -29.10
CA THR A 220 -35.03 -10.71 -28.68
C THR A 220 -34.49 -11.35 -27.41
N MET A 221 -35.36 -12.02 -26.65
CA MET A 221 -34.96 -13.03 -25.66
C MET A 221 -34.27 -14.22 -26.34
N ASN A 222 -33.38 -14.91 -25.63
CA ASN A 222 -33.22 -16.35 -25.80
C ASN A 222 -32.80 -17.00 -24.47
N ALA A 223 -33.25 -18.25 -24.27
CA ALA A 223 -33.13 -18.95 -22.99
C ALA A 223 -32.10 -20.09 -23.04
N TYR A 224 -31.47 -20.31 -21.87
CA TYR A 224 -30.99 -21.56 -21.27
C TYR A 224 -30.70 -22.80 -22.15
N ASP A 225 -29.46 -23.30 -22.07
CA ASP A 225 -29.13 -24.73 -22.23
C ASP A 225 -27.87 -25.12 -21.42
N PRO A 226 -27.93 -26.12 -20.52
CA PRO A 226 -26.77 -26.72 -19.86
C PRO A 226 -26.47 -28.16 -20.36
N TYR A 227 -25.19 -28.56 -20.29
CA TYR A 227 -24.60 -29.90 -20.59
C TYR A 227 -24.11 -30.20 -22.02
N ASN A 228 -22.85 -29.83 -22.30
CA ASN A 228 -21.78 -30.68 -22.89
C ASN A 228 -20.53 -29.81 -23.15
N SER A 229 -19.28 -30.29 -23.12
CA SER A 229 -18.67 -31.49 -22.51
C SER A 229 -17.14 -31.36 -22.62
N LYS A 230 -16.41 -31.82 -21.59
CA LYS A 230 -15.03 -32.37 -21.63
C LYS A 230 -13.98 -31.72 -22.54
N ASP A 231 -12.87 -31.27 -21.92
CA ASP A 231 -11.60 -31.93 -22.20
C ASP A 231 -10.74 -32.03 -20.92
N ASP A 232 -9.87 -33.03 -20.85
CA ASP A 232 -9.13 -33.45 -19.66
C ASP A 232 -7.67 -32.94 -19.66
N SER A 233 -7.20 -32.36 -18.55
CA SER A 233 -5.81 -32.54 -18.09
C SER A 233 -5.59 -32.08 -16.64
N LEU A 234 -5.06 -32.99 -15.82
CA LEU A 234 -4.55 -32.73 -14.47
C LEU A 234 -3.06 -32.31 -14.53
N PRO A 235 -2.52 -31.63 -13.49
CA PRO A 235 -1.13 -31.17 -13.49
C PRO A 235 -0.12 -32.33 -13.40
N THR A 236 1.04 -32.16 -14.03
CA THR A 236 2.19 -33.07 -13.93
C THR A 236 3.08 -32.74 -12.72
N THR A 237 3.68 -33.77 -12.13
CA THR A 237 4.45 -33.75 -10.86
C THR A 237 5.93 -34.09 -11.05
N GLY A 238 6.85 -33.43 -10.32
CA GLY A 238 8.31 -33.71 -10.27
C GLY A 238 9.07 -33.38 -11.57
N ASP A 239 10.40 -33.37 -11.68
CA ASP A 239 11.53 -33.38 -10.72
C ASP A 239 12.86 -33.19 -11.52
N SER A 240 14.07 -32.86 -11.03
CA SER A 240 14.62 -32.67 -9.66
C SER A 240 15.86 -31.71 -9.68
N ASP A 241 16.92 -32.04 -8.92
CA ASP A 241 18.36 -31.69 -9.08
C ASP A 241 18.92 -30.39 -8.48
N ASN A 242 18.87 -30.32 -7.15
CA ASN A 242 19.68 -29.41 -6.33
C ASN A 242 21.05 -30.05 -6.01
N ALA A 243 22.08 -29.78 -6.83
CA ALA A 243 23.43 -30.34 -6.65
C ALA A 243 24.26 -29.58 -5.60
N LEU A 244 24.14 -29.99 -4.32
CA LEU A 244 24.94 -29.43 -3.22
C LEU A 244 26.33 -30.11 -3.14
N TYR A 245 27.37 -29.43 -3.65
CA TYR A 245 28.75 -29.92 -3.56
C TYR A 245 29.33 -29.75 -2.15
N LEU A 246 29.36 -30.84 -1.38
CA LEU A 246 29.99 -30.90 -0.05
C LEU A 246 31.48 -31.29 -0.18
N LEU A 247 32.39 -30.31 -0.15
CA LEU A 247 33.83 -30.58 -0.23
C LEU A 247 34.41 -30.94 1.15
N LEU A 248 34.48 -32.24 1.47
CA LEU A 248 35.10 -32.77 2.68
C LEU A 248 36.64 -32.79 2.57
N GLY A 249 37.30 -31.76 3.12
CA GLY A 249 38.75 -31.74 3.30
C GLY A 249 39.19 -32.52 4.54
N LEU A 250 39.55 -33.80 4.38
CA LEU A 250 40.15 -34.60 5.46
C LEU A 250 41.61 -34.15 5.68
N LEU A 251 41.92 -33.59 6.85
CA LEU A 251 43.32 -33.32 7.25
C LEU A 251 43.80 -34.40 8.21
N ALA A 252 44.62 -35.32 7.72
CA ALA A 252 45.25 -36.35 8.54
C ALA A 252 46.39 -35.76 9.39
N VAL A 253 46.32 -35.94 10.71
CA VAL A 253 47.39 -35.57 11.64
C VAL A 253 48.31 -36.77 11.83
N GLY A 254 49.49 -36.71 11.22
CA GLY A 254 50.57 -37.67 11.50
C GLY A 254 51.39 -37.21 12.70
N THR A 255 51.32 -37.93 13.82
CA THR A 255 52.26 -37.81 14.94
C THR A 255 53.42 -38.78 14.74
N ALA A 256 54.66 -38.29 14.83
CA ALA A 256 55.86 -39.12 14.98
C ALA A 256 56.60 -38.70 16.25
N MET A 257 57.17 -39.70 16.94
CA MET A 257 57.99 -39.56 18.15
C MET A 257 59.44 -39.20 17.80
#